data_AF-A0A958ZIV3-F1
#
_entry.id   AF-A0A958ZIV3-F1
#
_cell.length_a   1.000
_cell.length_b   1.000
_cell.length_c   1.000
_cell.angle_alpha   90.00
_cell.angle_beta   90.00
_cell.angle_gamma   90.00
#
_symmetry.space_group_name_H-M   'P 1'
#
loop_
_entity.id
_entity.type
_entity.pdbx_description
1 polymer ?
#
loop_
_entity_poly.entity_id
_entity_poly.type
_entity_poly.pdbx_seq_one_letter_code
_entity_poly.pdbx_strand_id
1 'polypeptide(L)'
;MSLDTKLVLIDDQSGNSHFINEDIHLHDYLTDNADWNAEYWDFDEEYLQEYAKKLERIYCSSGYGFEFQALWVGEYPTEIRHISIDDFLKIVKGNQISTKTRYVVRKPT
;
A
#
# COMPACT_ATOMS: atom_id res chain seq x y z
N MET A 1 19.45 4.55 2.49
CA MET A 1 18.56 3.95 1.48
C MET A 1 17.32 3.51 2.21
N SER A 2 16.14 3.79 1.67
CA SER A 2 14.86 3.83 2.40
C SER A 2 13.80 2.95 1.74
N LEU A 3 12.65 2.84 2.40
CA LEU A 3 11.42 2.30 1.85
C LEU A 3 10.85 3.24 0.77
N ASP A 4 10.43 2.68 -0.37
CA ASP A 4 9.67 3.35 -1.43
C ASP A 4 8.21 2.90 -1.39
N THR A 5 7.31 3.85 -1.16
CA THR A 5 5.87 3.60 -1.12
C THR A 5 5.22 4.20 -2.36
N LYS A 6 4.48 3.38 -3.09
CA LYS A 6 3.70 3.80 -4.25
C LYS A 6 2.23 3.50 -4.04
N LEU A 7 1.40 4.50 -4.28
CA LEU A 7 -0.03 4.39 -4.39
C LEU A 7 -0.44 4.91 -5.77
N VAL A 8 -1.16 4.12 -6.54
CA VAL A 8 -1.49 4.45 -7.93
C VAL A 8 -2.99 4.30 -8.13
N LEU A 9 -3.69 5.35 -8.57
CA LEU A 9 -5.12 5.23 -8.84
C LEU A 9 -5.34 4.52 -10.18
N ILE A 10 -6.43 3.77 -10.24
CA ILE A 10 -6.86 3.07 -11.46
C ILE A 10 -7.96 3.90 -12.12
N ASP A 11 -7.70 4.42 -13.33
CA ASP A 11 -8.59 5.37 -14.00
C ASP A 11 -9.51 4.75 -15.04
N ASP A 12 -9.20 3.56 -15.55
CA ASP A 12 -10.08 2.84 -16.44
C ASP A 12 -10.00 1.31 -16.29
N GLN A 13 -10.96 0.61 -16.91
CA GLN A 13 -10.95 -0.86 -16.97
C GLN A 13 -9.77 -1.41 -17.80
N SER A 14 -9.18 -0.58 -18.65
CA SER A 14 -8.03 -0.87 -19.51
C SER A 14 -6.70 -0.94 -18.74
N GLY A 15 -6.65 -0.46 -17.50
CA GLY A 15 -5.44 -0.42 -16.67
C GLY A 15 -4.59 0.84 -16.86
N ASN A 16 -5.10 1.89 -17.51
CA ASN A 16 -4.46 3.20 -17.47
C ASN A 16 -4.52 3.73 -16.04
N SER A 17 -3.36 4.11 -15.54
CA SER A 17 -3.15 4.43 -14.14
C SER A 17 -2.49 5.80 -14.00
N HIS A 18 -3.15 6.69 -13.27
CA HIS A 18 -2.62 7.97 -12.86
C HIS A 18 -1.86 7.77 -11.55
N PHE A 19 -0.57 8.08 -11.61
CA PHE A 19 0.29 8.13 -10.45
C PHE A 19 -0.14 9.31 -9.58
N ILE A 20 -0.70 9.02 -8.42
CA ILE A 20 -0.73 9.99 -7.34
C ILE A 20 0.42 9.60 -6.41
N ASN A 21 1.57 10.25 -6.59
CA ASN A 21 2.53 10.36 -5.50
C ASN A 21 1.91 11.28 -4.45
N GLU A 22 0.96 10.74 -3.69
CA GLU A 22 0.70 11.32 -2.39
C GLU A 22 1.98 11.12 -1.60
N ASP A 23 2.52 12.18 -1.00
CA ASP A 23 3.64 12.13 -0.06
C ASP A 23 3.23 11.23 1.11
N ILE A 24 3.44 9.93 0.91
CA ILE A 24 3.22 8.88 1.88
C ILE A 24 4.62 8.48 2.30
N HIS A 25 5.15 9.20 3.26
CA HIS A 25 6.43 8.90 3.87
C HIS A 25 6.28 7.76 4.88
N LEU A 26 5.78 6.59 4.46
CA LEU A 26 5.72 5.40 5.33
C LEU A 26 7.10 5.04 5.89
N HIS A 27 8.17 5.43 5.19
CA HIS A 27 9.54 5.27 5.67
C HIS A 27 9.82 5.99 6.99
N ASP A 28 9.16 7.11 7.26
CA ASP A 28 9.32 7.87 8.52
C ASP A 28 8.65 7.18 9.71
N TYR A 29 7.78 6.21 9.44
CA TYR A 29 7.00 5.48 10.44
C TYR A 29 7.45 4.02 10.59
N LEU A 30 8.58 3.64 9.99
CA LEU A 30 9.21 2.35 10.27
C LEU A 30 9.74 2.33 11.70
N THR A 31 9.54 1.21 12.40
CA THR A 31 10.15 1.00 13.72
C THR A 31 11.62 0.61 13.57
N ASP A 32 12.34 0.62 14.69
CA ASP A 32 13.72 0.11 14.75
C ASP A 32 13.83 -1.41 14.44
N ASN A 33 12.72 -2.15 14.45
CA ASN A 33 12.70 -3.59 14.12
C ASN A 33 12.45 -3.87 12.64
N ALA A 34 12.22 -2.83 11.82
CA ALA A 34 11.98 -3.01 10.40
C ALA A 34 13.19 -3.67 9.70
N ASP A 35 12.93 -4.78 9.01
CA ASP A 35 13.94 -5.52 8.23
C ASP A 35 13.43 -5.73 6.81
N TRP A 36 14.26 -5.35 5.82
CA TRP A 36 13.94 -5.53 4.40
C TRP A 36 13.87 -7.00 3.99
N ASN A 37 14.45 -7.92 4.75
CA ASN A 37 14.34 -9.36 4.51
C ASN A 37 13.11 -9.99 5.16
N ALA A 38 12.42 -9.27 6.06
CA ALA A 38 11.22 -9.77 6.71
C ALA A 38 10.09 -9.96 5.69
N GLU A 39 9.11 -10.78 6.05
CA GLU A 39 7.90 -10.96 5.23
C GLU A 39 7.05 -9.70 5.19
N TYR A 40 7.00 -8.97 6.33
CA TYR A 40 6.23 -7.76 6.51
C TYR A 40 7.11 -6.63 7.05
N TRP A 41 6.82 -5.41 6.65
CA TRP A 41 7.38 -4.23 7.30
C TRP A 41 6.85 -4.10 8.72
N ASP A 42 7.65 -3.52 9.61
CA ASP A 42 7.22 -3.14 10.94
C ASP A 42 7.08 -1.61 11.01
N PHE A 43 5.83 -1.14 11.13
CA PHE A 43 5.50 0.27 11.27
C PHE A 43 4.92 0.59 12.65
N ASP A 44 4.91 1.89 12.98
CA ASP A 44 4.13 2.40 14.11
C ASP A 44 2.63 2.08 13.96
N GLU A 45 2.09 1.33 14.93
CA GLU A 45 0.71 0.84 14.87
C GLU A 45 -0.34 1.95 14.96
N GLU A 46 -0.08 3.02 15.72
CA GLU A 46 -1.00 4.17 15.85
C GLU A 46 -1.12 4.90 14.51
N TYR A 47 0.02 5.12 13.85
CA TYR A 47 0.04 5.69 12.51
C TYR A 47 -0.70 4.81 11.51
N LEU A 48 -0.54 3.49 11.55
CA LEU A 48 -1.24 2.57 10.64
C LEU A 48 -2.76 2.66 10.77
N GLN A 49 -3.31 2.95 11.96
CA GLN A 49 -4.75 3.17 12.12
C GLN A 49 -5.24 4.42 11.37
N GLU A 50 -4.51 5.52 11.47
CA GLU A 50 -4.83 6.76 10.75
C GLU A 50 -4.60 6.62 9.25
N TYR A 51 -3.53 5.92 8.87
CA TYR A 51 -3.19 5.66 7.48
C TYR A 51 -4.25 4.78 6.79
N ALA A 52 -4.78 3.78 7.48
CA ALA A 52 -5.90 2.97 6.97
C ALA A 52 -7.15 3.81 6.67
N LYS A 53 -7.48 4.80 7.53
CA LYS A 53 -8.60 5.74 7.27
C LYS A 53 -8.33 6.61 6.04
N LYS A 54 -7.08 7.04 5.84
CA LYS A 54 -6.67 7.79 4.65
C LYS A 54 -6.85 6.94 3.38
N LEU A 55 -6.38 5.69 3.40
CA LEU A 55 -6.52 4.75 2.28
C LEU A 55 -7.98 4.45 1.94
N GLU A 56 -8.84 4.30 2.95
CA GLU A 56 -10.28 4.14 2.77
C GLU A 56 -10.89 5.35 2.06
N ARG A 57 -10.53 6.57 2.45
CA ARG A 57 -11.00 7.79 1.78
C ARG A 57 -10.53 7.86 0.33
N ILE A 58 -9.25 7.54 0.07
CA ILE A 58 -8.70 7.50 -1.29
C ILE A 58 -9.44 6.47 -2.13
N TYR A 59 -9.71 5.28 -1.57
CA TYR A 59 -10.53 4.27 -2.22
C TYR A 59 -11.93 4.81 -2.55
N CYS A 60 -12.61 5.45 -1.60
CA CYS A 60 -13.94 6.01 -1.83
C CYS A 60 -13.93 7.04 -2.97
N SER A 61 -12.90 7.88 -3.04
CA SER A 61 -12.74 8.91 -4.08
C SER A 61 -12.22 8.40 -5.42
N SER A 62 -11.63 7.20 -5.49
CA SER A 62 -11.10 6.65 -6.74
C SER A 62 -12.20 6.15 -7.69
N GLY A 63 -11.93 6.14 -8.99
CA GLY A 63 -12.87 5.62 -9.99
C GLY A 63 -13.01 4.10 -9.91
N TYR A 64 -11.90 3.38 -10.07
CA TYR A 64 -11.88 1.92 -10.18
C TYR A 64 -11.06 1.22 -9.09
N GLY A 65 -10.54 1.97 -8.12
CA GLY A 65 -9.67 1.44 -7.07
C GLY A 65 -8.24 2.01 -7.13
N PHE A 66 -7.29 1.29 -6.55
CA PHE A 66 -5.88 1.66 -6.56
C PHE A 66 -4.95 0.43 -6.52
N GLU A 67 -3.68 0.65 -6.84
CA GLU A 67 -2.58 -0.24 -6.56
C GLU A 67 -1.72 0.34 -5.43
N PHE A 68 -1.22 -0.52 -4.55
CA PHE A 68 -0.35 -0.14 -3.45
C PHE A 68 0.87 -1.06 -3.38
N GLN A 69 2.04 -0.49 -3.13
CA GLN A 69 3.25 -1.24 -2.79
C GLN A 69 4.12 -0.43 -1.83
N ALA A 70 4.79 -1.11 -0.91
CA ALA A 70 5.82 -0.57 -0.04
C ALA A 70 7.03 -1.50 -0.17
N LEU A 71 7.99 -1.14 -1.01
CA LEU A 71 9.12 -1.99 -1.35
C LEU A 71 10.42 -1.29 -1.00
N TRP A 72 11.48 -2.06 -0.77
CA TRP A 72 12.80 -1.47 -0.66
C TRP A 72 13.19 -0.75 -1.97
N VAL A 73 13.85 0.40 -1.87
CA VAL A 73 14.26 1.16 -3.05
C VAL A 73 15.08 0.30 -4.01
N GLY A 74 14.65 0.24 -5.27
CA GLY A 74 15.29 -0.54 -6.33
C GLY A 74 14.76 -1.96 -6.50
N GLU A 75 13.90 -2.44 -5.61
CA GLU A 75 13.25 -3.75 -5.74
C GLU A 75 11.97 -3.70 -6.59
N TYR A 76 11.59 -4.89 -7.06
CA TYR A 76 10.35 -5.15 -7.79
C TYR A 76 9.51 -6.14 -6.99
N PRO A 77 8.17 -6.03 -7.03
CA PRO A 77 7.33 -6.96 -6.30
C PRO A 77 7.48 -8.36 -6.88
N THR A 78 7.64 -9.35 -6.02
CA THR A 78 7.68 -10.77 -6.41
C THR A 78 6.29 -11.38 -6.48
N GLU A 79 5.29 -10.70 -5.91
CA GLU A 79 3.91 -11.14 -5.87
C GLU A 79 2.95 -9.99 -6.17
N ILE A 80 1.87 -10.28 -6.89
CA ILE A 80 0.74 -9.37 -7.10
C ILE A 80 -0.50 -10.02 -6.48
N ARG A 81 -1.13 -9.34 -5.52
CA ARG A 81 -2.34 -9.80 -4.85
C ARG A 81 -3.54 -8.92 -5.19
N HIS A 82 -4.56 -9.53 -5.76
CA HIS A 82 -5.86 -8.90 -5.97
C HIS A 82 -6.74 -9.15 -4.74
N ILE A 83 -7.13 -8.09 -4.05
CA ILE A 83 -7.85 -8.19 -2.79
C ILE A 83 -8.93 -7.11 -2.67
N SER A 84 -9.90 -7.36 -1.78
CA SER A 84 -10.91 -6.37 -1.42
C SER A 84 -10.31 -5.21 -0.62
N ILE A 85 -11.01 -4.07 -0.57
CA ILE A 85 -10.60 -2.96 0.31
C ILE A 85 -10.62 -3.40 1.78
N ASP A 86 -11.62 -4.17 2.21
CA ASP A 86 -11.74 -4.61 3.60
C ASP A 86 -10.54 -5.47 4.02
N ASP A 87 -10.10 -6.38 3.15
CA ASP A 87 -8.94 -7.23 3.43
C ASP A 87 -7.63 -6.45 3.38
N PHE A 88 -7.51 -5.49 2.46
CA PHE A 88 -6.35 -4.60 2.44
C PHE A 88 -6.26 -3.73 3.70
N LEU A 89 -7.39 -3.19 4.17
CA LEU A 89 -7.41 -2.39 5.41
C LEU A 89 -7.10 -3.24 6.64
N LYS A 90 -7.50 -4.53 6.68
CA LYS A 90 -7.06 -5.46 7.73
C LYS A 90 -5.55 -5.68 7.71
N ILE A 91 -4.96 -5.86 6.52
CA ILE A 91 -3.52 -6.00 6.34
C ILE A 91 -2.78 -4.76 6.87
N VAL A 92 -3.23 -3.55 6.50
CA VAL A 92 -2.62 -2.30 6.94
C VAL A 92 -2.76 -2.15 8.46
N LYS A 93 -3.96 -2.32 9.01
CA LYS A 93 -4.20 -2.18 10.47
C LYS A 93 -3.52 -3.26 11.31
N GLY A 94 -3.24 -4.42 10.72
CA GLY A 94 -2.55 -5.54 11.37
C GLY A 94 -1.04 -5.50 11.23
N ASN A 95 -0.46 -4.45 10.62
CA ASN A 95 0.97 -4.33 10.36
C ASN A 95 1.52 -5.52 9.54
N GLN A 96 0.77 -5.93 8.51
CA GLN A 96 1.07 -7.07 7.63
C GLN A 96 1.35 -6.62 6.19
N ILE A 97 1.83 -5.39 6.01
CA ILE A 97 2.20 -4.88 4.69
C ILE A 97 3.48 -5.60 4.26
N SER A 98 3.38 -6.41 3.22
CA SER A 98 4.48 -7.23 2.71
C SER A 98 5.58 -6.36 2.11
N THR A 99 6.82 -6.79 2.33
CA THR A 99 8.03 -6.16 1.78
C THR A 99 8.20 -6.42 0.28
N LYS A 100 7.43 -7.36 -0.30
CA LYS A 100 7.62 -7.91 -1.65
C LYS A 100 6.35 -7.98 -2.49
N THR A 101 5.24 -7.47 -1.99
CA THR A 101 3.94 -7.62 -2.66
C THR A 101 3.43 -6.28 -3.20
N ARG A 102 2.85 -6.33 -4.40
CA ARG A 102 1.96 -5.28 -4.89
C ARG A 102 0.51 -5.71 -4.67
N TYR A 103 -0.26 -4.84 -4.04
CA TYR A 103 -1.68 -5.03 -3.78
C TYR A 103 -2.49 -4.29 -4.83
N VAL A 104 -3.48 -4.97 -5.41
CA VAL A 104 -4.41 -4.39 -6.39
C VAL A 104 -5.80 -4.43 -5.79
N VAL A 105 -6.31 -3.26 -5.43
CA VAL A 105 -7.58 -3.09 -4.72
C VAL A 105 -8.59 -2.45 -5.66
N ARG A 106 -9.44 -3.26 -6.30
CA ARG A 106 -10.43 -2.79 -7.28
C ARG A 106 -11.79 -2.53 -6.66
N LYS A 107 -12.55 -1.60 -7.25
CA LYS A 107 -13.99 -1.45 -6.98
C LYS A 107 -14.79 -2.52 -7.72
N PRO A 108 -15.84 -3.08 -7.10
CA PRO A 108 -16.82 -3.89 -7.82
C PRO A 108 -17.50 -3.00 -8.87
N THR A 109 -17.54 -3.47 -10.11
CA THR A 109 -18.25 -2.85 -11.24
C THR A 109 -19.75 -3.06 -11.16
#